data_AF-A0AA43DC37-F1
#
_entry.id   AF-A0AA43DC37-F1
#
_cell.length_a   1.000
_cell.length_b   1.000
_cell.length_c   1.000
_cell.angle_alpha   90.00
_cell.angle_beta   90.00
_cell.angle_gamma   90.00
#
_symmetry.space_group_name_H-M   'P 1'
#
loop_
_entity.id
_entity.type
_entity.pdbx_description
1 polymer ?
#
loop_
_entity_poly.entity_id
_entity_poly.type
_entity_poly.pdbx_seq_one_letter_code
_entity_poly.pdbx_strand_id
1 'polypeptide(L)'
;MNIQLDSEQWQAVSTATLGDILTDLSERAHARARIVTTILLDHRRITDRDIDSSLLQQSSANYHELVATSATQQEIVESARGVIDRYRSVVATEGTALAHQFRMGMQDLSSFDLWLGKVADVVEIIENGSKRLGTDSPGHAIAGWIEELLAARHLHDTVRMADLLEYEVLPRISA
;
A
#
# COMPACT_ATOMS: atom_id res chain seq x y z
N MET A 1 0.71 -15.36 -30.14
CA MET A 1 0.26 -14.19 -29.35
C MET A 1 1.24 -13.05 -29.51
N ASN A 2 0.74 -11.83 -29.76
CA ASN A 2 1.55 -10.61 -29.71
C ASN A 2 1.67 -10.15 -28.25
N ILE A 3 2.87 -9.80 -27.82
CA ILE A 3 3.13 -9.34 -26.45
C ILE A 3 3.66 -7.92 -26.53
N GLN A 4 3.12 -7.04 -25.69
CA GLN A 4 3.63 -5.69 -25.48
C GLN A 4 3.96 -5.48 -24.00
N LEU A 5 5.16 -4.98 -23.70
CA LEU A 5 5.54 -4.47 -22.39
C LEU A 5 6.00 -3.03 -22.54
N ASP A 6 5.22 -2.09 -22.00
CA ASP A 6 5.44 -0.65 -22.19
C ASP A 6 5.50 -0.29 -23.70
N SER A 7 6.68 0.08 -24.21
CA SER A 7 6.91 0.39 -25.62
C SER A 7 7.51 -0.77 -26.43
N GLU A 8 7.80 -1.90 -25.80
CA GLU A 8 8.42 -3.05 -26.46
C GLU A 8 7.40 -4.06 -26.93
N GLN A 9 7.62 -4.63 -28.12
CA GLN A 9 6.73 -5.62 -28.70
C GLN A 9 7.52 -6.82 -29.21
N TRP A 10 7.00 -8.01 -28.96
CA TRP A 10 7.53 -9.26 -29.49
C TRP A 10 6.42 -10.29 -29.67
N GLN A 11 6.74 -11.40 -30.34
CA GLN A 11 5.81 -12.52 -30.48
C GLN A 11 6.19 -13.65 -29.54
N ALA A 12 5.18 -14.22 -28.89
CA ALA A 12 5.33 -15.46 -28.14
C ALA A 12 5.68 -16.61 -29.09
N VAL A 13 6.53 -17.52 -28.61
CA VAL A 13 6.76 -18.81 -29.28
C VAL A 13 5.44 -19.60 -29.26
N SER A 14 5.08 -20.24 -30.37
CA SER A 14 3.78 -20.94 -30.54
C SER A 14 3.52 -22.05 -29.51
N THR A 15 4.58 -22.61 -28.92
CA THR A 15 4.51 -23.65 -27.89
C THR A 15 4.54 -23.09 -26.47
N ALA A 16 4.72 -21.79 -26.28
CA ALA A 16 4.82 -21.18 -24.96
C ALA A 16 3.47 -21.23 -24.23
N THR A 17 3.53 -21.49 -22.94
CA THR A 17 2.40 -21.36 -22.03
C THR A 17 2.28 -19.91 -21.54
N LEU A 18 1.11 -19.53 -21.00
CA LEU A 18 0.98 -18.23 -20.35
C LEU A 18 1.97 -18.08 -19.18
N GLY A 19 2.27 -19.15 -18.45
CA GLY A 19 3.28 -19.12 -17.39
C GLY A 19 4.66 -18.70 -17.89
N ASP A 20 5.13 -19.31 -18.98
CA ASP A 20 6.42 -18.96 -19.59
C ASP A 20 6.47 -17.48 -20.01
N ILE A 21 5.36 -16.97 -20.56
CA ILE A 21 5.24 -15.59 -21.01
C ILE A 21 5.23 -14.61 -19.84
N LEU A 22 4.51 -14.93 -18.76
CA LEU A 22 4.48 -14.10 -17.55
C LEU A 22 5.85 -14.07 -16.86
N THR A 23 6.57 -15.20 -16.87
CA THR A 23 7.96 -15.24 -16.41
C THR A 23 8.87 -14.35 -17.27
N ASP A 24 8.83 -14.47 -18.60
CA ASP A 24 9.61 -13.62 -19.53
C ASP A 24 9.29 -12.13 -19.34
N LEU A 25 8.01 -11.77 -19.18
CA LEU A 25 7.57 -10.41 -18.88
C LEU A 25 8.18 -9.88 -17.58
N SER A 26 8.11 -10.69 -16.52
CA SER A 26 8.66 -10.35 -15.21
C SER A 26 10.18 -10.18 -15.28
N GLU A 27 10.88 -11.07 -15.96
CA GLU A 27 12.34 -11.01 -16.13
C GLU A 27 12.76 -9.76 -16.91
N ARG A 28 12.07 -9.42 -18.00
CA ARG A 28 12.33 -8.21 -18.80
C ARG A 28 12.10 -6.92 -18.02
N ALA A 29 10.99 -6.85 -17.27
CA ALA A 29 10.72 -5.72 -16.39
C ALA A 29 11.79 -5.61 -15.31
N HIS A 30 12.13 -6.74 -14.67
CA HIS A 30 13.12 -6.79 -13.60
C HIS A 30 14.52 -6.39 -14.06
N ALA A 31 14.93 -6.77 -15.28
CA ALA A 31 16.19 -6.36 -15.90
C ALA A 31 16.32 -4.82 -16.04
N ARG A 32 15.21 -4.08 -15.96
CA ARG A 32 15.16 -2.61 -15.99
C ARG A 32 14.88 -1.98 -14.62
N ALA A 33 14.94 -2.78 -13.55
CA ALA A 33 14.52 -2.38 -12.21
C ALA A 33 13.05 -1.89 -12.17
N ARG A 34 12.18 -2.52 -12.96
CA ARG A 34 10.74 -2.25 -13.03
C ARG A 34 9.93 -3.47 -12.58
N ILE A 35 8.69 -3.22 -12.18
CA ILE A 35 7.72 -4.22 -11.75
C ILE A 35 6.53 -4.15 -12.70
N VAL A 36 6.05 -5.29 -13.20
CA VAL A 36 4.82 -5.34 -14.00
C VAL A 36 3.64 -4.98 -13.09
N THR A 37 2.87 -3.95 -13.45
CA THR A 37 1.78 -3.39 -12.62
C THR A 37 0.39 -3.67 -13.19
N THR A 38 0.28 -3.86 -14.50
CA THR A 38 -0.99 -4.19 -15.16
C THR A 38 -0.72 -5.19 -16.26
N ILE A 39 -1.62 -6.17 -16.39
CA ILE A 39 -1.63 -7.16 -17.46
C ILE A 39 -3.04 -7.20 -18.04
N LEU A 40 -3.13 -7.07 -19.36
CA LEU A 40 -4.33 -7.21 -20.16
C LEU A 40 -4.11 -8.38 -21.11
N LEU A 41 -4.98 -9.39 -21.04
CA LEU A 41 -4.98 -10.55 -21.93
C LEU A 41 -6.27 -10.50 -22.76
N ASP A 42 -6.15 -10.32 -24.07
CA ASP A 42 -7.28 -10.06 -24.99
C ASP A 42 -8.28 -9.02 -24.43
N HIS A 43 -7.75 -7.90 -23.96
CA HIS A 43 -8.47 -6.76 -23.34
C HIS A 43 -9.09 -7.03 -21.96
N ARG A 44 -8.95 -8.24 -21.40
CA ARG A 44 -9.34 -8.51 -20.01
C ARG A 44 -8.17 -8.24 -19.08
N ARG A 45 -8.39 -7.45 -18.03
CA ARG A 45 -7.42 -7.26 -16.95
C ARG A 45 -7.27 -8.56 -16.16
N ILE A 46 -6.02 -8.99 -15.99
CA ILE A 46 -5.63 -10.11 -15.14
C ILE A 46 -5.08 -9.54 -13.84
N THR A 47 -5.50 -10.11 -12.71
CA THR A 47 -5.00 -9.78 -11.37
C THR A 47 -4.37 -11.01 -10.72
N ASP A 48 -3.65 -10.84 -9.61
CA ASP A 48 -3.02 -11.95 -8.88
C ASP A 48 -4.02 -13.06 -8.50
N ARG A 49 -5.31 -12.72 -8.36
CA ARG A 49 -6.37 -13.69 -8.05
C ARG A 49 -6.77 -14.55 -9.25
N ASP A 50 -6.56 -14.05 -10.46
CA ASP A 50 -6.81 -14.78 -11.70
C ASP A 50 -5.63 -15.70 -12.07
N ILE A 51 -4.44 -15.44 -11.52
CA ILE A 51 -3.22 -16.22 -11.80
C ILE A 51 -3.24 -17.51 -10.97
N ASP A 52 -3.87 -18.53 -11.51
CA ASP A 52 -3.86 -19.89 -10.98
C ASP A 52 -3.12 -20.87 -11.90
N SER A 53 -2.93 -22.10 -11.42
CA SER A 53 -2.24 -23.15 -12.19
C SER A 53 -2.95 -23.47 -13.51
N SER A 54 -4.27 -23.30 -13.58
CA SER A 54 -5.05 -23.59 -14.79
C SER A 54 -4.79 -22.54 -15.87
N LEU A 55 -4.72 -21.25 -15.50
CA LEU A 55 -4.40 -20.17 -16.40
C LEU A 55 -2.95 -20.28 -16.88
N LEU A 56 -2.02 -20.53 -15.97
CA LEU A 56 -0.59 -20.60 -16.28
C LEU A 56 -0.24 -21.70 -17.29
N GLN A 57 -0.96 -22.82 -17.29
CA GLN A 57 -0.74 -23.93 -18.22
C GLN A 57 -1.40 -23.74 -19.59
N GLN A 58 -2.22 -22.70 -19.79
CA GLN A 58 -2.87 -22.49 -21.08
C GLN A 58 -1.87 -22.14 -22.16
N SER A 59 -2.09 -22.67 -23.37
CA SER A 59 -1.28 -22.36 -24.53
C SER A 59 -1.49 -20.91 -24.96
N SER A 60 -0.40 -20.22 -25.28
CA SER A 60 -0.45 -18.88 -25.88
C SER A 60 -1.16 -18.83 -27.24
N ALA A 61 -1.36 -19.98 -27.90
CA ALA A 61 -2.12 -20.07 -29.14
C ALA A 61 -3.62 -19.77 -28.96
N ASN A 62 -4.13 -19.85 -27.72
CA ASN A 62 -5.52 -19.55 -27.40
C ASN A 62 -5.82 -18.05 -27.32
N TYR A 63 -4.78 -17.21 -27.40
CA TYR A 63 -4.86 -15.77 -27.15
C TYR A 63 -4.22 -14.98 -28.29
N HIS A 64 -4.77 -13.80 -28.55
CA HIS A 64 -4.28 -12.93 -29.61
C HIS A 64 -3.20 -11.98 -29.11
N GLU A 65 -3.45 -11.33 -27.97
CA GLU A 65 -2.62 -10.26 -27.45
C GLU A 65 -2.49 -10.28 -25.92
N LEU A 66 -1.28 -9.95 -25.45
CA LEU A 66 -1.01 -9.60 -24.06
C LEU A 66 -0.34 -8.22 -24.00
N VAL A 67 -0.98 -7.27 -23.34
CA VAL A 67 -0.43 -5.93 -23.09
C VAL A 67 -0.14 -5.78 -21.61
N ALA A 68 1.09 -5.45 -21.28
CA ALA A 68 1.55 -5.21 -19.93
C ALA A 68 2.17 -3.81 -19.80
N THR A 69 1.98 -3.21 -18.62
CA THR A 69 2.69 -1.98 -18.23
C THR A 69 3.55 -2.28 -17.03
N SER A 70 4.72 -1.67 -16.96
CA SER A 70 5.60 -1.74 -15.80
C SER A 70 5.87 -0.37 -15.21
N ALA A 71 6.25 -0.33 -13.94
CA ALA A 71 6.65 0.88 -13.23
C ALA A 71 7.85 0.59 -12.34
N THR A 72 8.72 1.58 -12.16
CA THR A 72 9.71 1.55 -11.07
C THR A 72 9.00 1.67 -9.73
N GLN A 73 9.66 1.22 -8.66
CA GLN A 73 9.15 1.42 -7.31
C GLN A 73 8.89 2.90 -7.00
N GLN A 74 9.73 3.82 -7.49
CA GLN A 74 9.55 5.26 -7.32
C GLN A 74 8.28 5.76 -8.02
N GLU A 75 8.04 5.37 -9.27
CA GLU A 75 6.83 5.73 -10.02
C GLU A 75 5.56 5.20 -9.33
N ILE A 76 5.60 3.98 -8.79
CA ILE A 76 4.49 3.40 -8.03
C ILE A 76 4.18 4.27 -6.81
N VAL A 77 5.19 4.57 -5.99
CA VAL A 77 5.03 5.40 -4.79
C VAL A 77 4.53 6.81 -5.14
N GLU A 78 5.07 7.42 -6.20
CA GLU A 78 4.67 8.75 -6.64
C GLU A 78 3.22 8.79 -7.15
N SER A 79 2.80 7.79 -7.92
CA SER A 79 1.41 7.66 -8.38
C SER A 79 0.43 7.45 -7.21
N ALA A 80 0.89 6.78 -6.14
CA ALA A 80 0.11 6.53 -4.94
C ALA A 80 0.07 7.72 -3.98
N ARG A 81 0.96 8.73 -4.12
CA ARG A 81 1.09 9.87 -3.18
C ARG A 81 -0.26 10.53 -2.89
N GLY A 82 -1.03 10.88 -3.93
CA GLY A 82 -2.34 11.51 -3.74
C GLY A 82 -3.38 10.63 -3.04
N VAL A 83 -3.29 9.30 -3.14
CA VAL A 83 -4.14 8.36 -2.40
C VAL A 83 -3.70 8.28 -0.95
N ILE A 84 -2.38 8.22 -0.71
CA ILE A 84 -1.77 8.19 0.62
C ILE A 84 -2.12 9.47 1.40
N ASP A 85 -1.98 10.64 0.77
CA ASP A 85 -2.28 11.94 1.41
C ASP A 85 -3.76 12.03 1.82
N ARG A 86 -4.66 11.55 0.95
CA ARG A 86 -6.10 11.46 1.29
C ARG A 86 -6.35 10.49 2.44
N TYR A 87 -5.70 9.33 2.44
CA TYR A 87 -5.84 8.35 3.53
C TYR A 87 -5.35 8.93 4.86
N ARG A 88 -4.18 9.58 4.88
CA ARG A 88 -3.66 10.27 6.07
C ARG A 88 -4.63 11.33 6.58
N SER A 89 -5.21 12.14 5.70
CA SER A 89 -6.20 13.15 6.06
C SER A 89 -7.46 12.54 6.70
N VAL A 90 -7.94 11.40 6.19
CA VAL A 90 -9.05 10.66 6.81
C VAL A 90 -8.68 10.17 8.21
N VAL A 91 -7.52 9.52 8.35
CA VAL A 91 -7.04 9.02 9.65
C VAL A 91 -6.86 10.16 10.66
N ALA A 92 -6.31 11.30 10.22
CA ALA A 92 -6.15 12.47 11.07
C ALA A 92 -7.50 13.03 11.53
N THR A 93 -8.46 13.16 10.61
CA THR A 93 -9.82 13.67 10.92
C THR A 93 -10.53 12.78 11.92
N GLU A 94 -10.45 11.45 11.74
CA GLU A 94 -11.04 10.49 12.68
C GLU A 94 -10.38 10.56 14.05
N GLY A 95 -9.05 10.72 14.12
CA GLY A 95 -8.36 10.88 15.39
C GLY A 95 -8.67 12.22 16.07
N THR A 96 -8.88 13.31 15.33
CA THR A 96 -9.37 14.57 15.90
C THR A 96 -10.75 14.39 16.55
N ALA A 97 -11.63 13.63 15.90
CA ALA A 97 -12.92 13.30 16.49
C ALA A 97 -12.75 12.51 17.80
N LEU A 98 -11.91 11.47 17.81
CA LEU A 98 -11.60 10.68 19.00
C LEU A 98 -11.03 11.52 20.14
N ALA A 99 -10.14 12.48 19.86
CA ALA A 99 -9.61 13.38 20.87
C ALA A 99 -10.73 14.18 21.55
N HIS A 100 -11.64 14.75 20.77
CA HIS A 100 -12.81 15.44 21.31
C HIS A 100 -13.69 14.49 22.16
N GLN A 101 -13.86 13.25 21.73
CA GLN A 101 -14.61 12.25 22.51
C GLN A 101 -13.96 11.97 23.88
N PHE A 102 -12.64 11.85 23.94
CA PHE A 102 -11.90 11.67 25.19
C PHE A 102 -11.94 12.92 26.09
N ARG A 103 -11.88 14.12 25.51
CA ARG A 103 -12.10 15.39 26.24
C ARG A 103 -13.47 15.44 26.92
N MET A 104 -14.48 14.88 26.27
CA MET A 104 -15.84 14.75 26.82
C MET A 104 -15.99 13.60 27.83
N GLY A 105 -14.92 12.86 28.12
CA GLY A 105 -14.91 11.76 29.08
C GLY A 105 -15.56 10.47 28.56
N MET A 106 -15.72 10.32 27.24
CA MET A 106 -16.25 9.07 26.69
C MET A 106 -15.22 7.93 26.83
N GLN A 107 -15.71 6.78 27.31
CA GLN A 107 -14.89 5.59 27.56
C GLN A 107 -15.20 4.42 26.62
N ASP A 108 -16.09 4.59 25.64
CA ASP A 108 -16.23 3.61 24.56
C ASP A 108 -15.02 3.69 23.64
N LEU A 109 -14.24 2.61 23.60
CA LEU A 109 -12.99 2.52 22.85
C LEU A 109 -13.12 1.75 21.54
N SER A 110 -14.33 1.34 21.14
CA SER A 110 -14.54 0.58 19.90
C SER A 110 -14.03 1.33 18.65
N SER A 111 -14.34 2.62 18.55
CA SER A 111 -13.87 3.49 17.46
C SER A 111 -12.37 3.77 17.56
N PHE A 112 -11.83 3.81 18.78
CA PHE A 112 -10.39 3.97 19.02
C PHE A 112 -9.60 2.75 18.54
N ASP A 113 -10.06 1.54 18.82
CA ASP A 113 -9.41 0.30 18.40
C ASP A 113 -9.41 0.14 16.87
N LEU A 114 -10.50 0.50 16.20
CA LEU A 114 -10.57 0.54 14.74
C LEU A 114 -9.61 1.57 14.15
N TRP A 115 -9.51 2.74 14.80
CA TRP A 115 -8.61 3.80 14.37
C TRP A 115 -7.14 3.42 14.53
N LEU A 116 -6.76 2.72 15.61
CA LEU A 116 -5.39 2.20 15.77
C LEU A 116 -4.95 1.28 14.63
N GLY A 117 -5.87 0.47 14.09
CA GLY A 117 -5.59 -0.34 12.90
C GLY A 117 -5.19 0.52 11.69
N LYS A 118 -5.91 1.62 11.45
CA LYS A 118 -5.60 2.55 10.36
C LYS A 118 -4.30 3.33 10.60
N VAL A 119 -3.97 3.62 11.86
CA VAL A 119 -2.69 4.24 12.23
C VAL A 119 -1.53 3.30 11.91
N ALA A 120 -1.67 2.00 12.17
CA ALA A 120 -0.64 1.02 11.83
C ALA A 120 -0.36 1.03 10.31
N ASP A 121 -1.39 1.06 9.48
CA ASP A 121 -1.24 1.18 8.02
C ASP A 121 -0.50 2.47 7.63
N VAL A 122 -0.84 3.61 8.25
CA VAL A 122 -0.18 4.90 7.99
C VAL A 122 1.29 4.87 8.39
N VAL A 123 1.62 4.30 9.56
CA VAL A 123 3.00 4.15 10.02
C VAL A 123 3.78 3.28 9.05
N GLU A 124 3.23 2.15 8.60
CA GLU A 124 3.86 1.29 7.61
C GLU A 124 4.15 2.06 6.30
N ILE A 125 3.20 2.87 5.82
CA ILE A 125 3.38 3.69 4.62
C ILE A 125 4.49 4.74 4.83
N ILE A 126 4.54 5.40 6.00
CA ILE A 126 5.57 6.38 6.35
C ILE A 126 6.95 5.72 6.38
N GLU A 127 7.07 4.54 7.01
CA GLU A 127 8.35 3.82 7.13
C GLU A 127 8.84 3.30 5.78
N ASN A 128 7.95 2.73 4.96
CA ASN A 128 8.31 2.22 3.65
C ASN A 128 8.61 3.33 2.64
N GLY A 129 7.97 4.51 2.76
CA GLY A 129 8.29 5.69 1.97
C GLY A 129 9.60 6.37 2.37
N SER A 130 10.04 6.19 3.62
CA SER A 130 11.20 6.86 4.23
C SER A 130 12.49 6.03 4.21
N LYS A 131 12.58 4.94 3.43
CA LYS A 131 13.82 4.14 3.23
C LYS A 131 14.94 4.91 2.49
N ARG A 132 15.17 6.19 2.80
CA ARG A 132 16.42 6.91 2.56
C ARG A 132 17.29 6.73 3.81
N LEU A 133 18.46 6.11 3.61
CA LEU A 133 19.43 5.78 4.66
C LEU A 133 19.74 6.97 5.60
N GLY A 134 19.52 6.78 6.90
CA GLY A 134 20.29 7.47 7.95
C GLY A 134 19.57 8.49 8.84
N THR A 135 18.26 8.71 8.69
CA THR A 135 17.48 9.58 9.60
C THR A 135 16.46 8.75 10.38
N ASP A 136 16.30 9.02 11.68
CA ASP A 136 15.24 8.43 12.50
C ASP A 136 13.89 8.56 11.77
N SER A 137 13.27 7.41 11.49
CA SER A 137 12.03 7.37 10.72
C SER A 137 10.93 8.07 11.51
N PRO A 138 10.15 8.99 10.90
CA PRO A 138 8.98 9.59 11.54
C PRO A 138 7.99 8.54 12.06
N GLY A 139 7.95 7.34 11.45
CA GLY A 139 7.14 6.21 11.90
C GLY A 139 7.53 5.69 13.29
N HIS A 140 8.83 5.68 13.61
CA HIS A 140 9.34 5.22 14.90
C HIS A 140 8.95 6.17 16.05
N ALA A 141 8.93 7.48 15.76
CA ALA A 141 8.44 8.48 16.70
C ALA A 141 6.93 8.32 16.96
N ILE A 142 6.13 8.04 15.93
CA ILE A 142 4.68 7.78 16.10
C ILE A 142 4.47 6.53 16.95
N ALA A 143 5.21 5.44 16.69
CA ALA A 143 5.08 4.19 17.44
C ALA A 143 5.29 4.39 18.95
N GLY A 144 6.33 5.13 19.37
CA GLY A 144 6.56 5.44 20.78
C GLY A 144 5.42 6.22 21.44
N TRP A 145 4.81 7.17 20.72
CA TRP A 145 3.64 7.90 21.23
C TRP A 145 2.38 7.05 21.31
N ILE A 146 2.24 6.05 20.43
CA ILE A 146 1.15 5.06 20.52
C ILE A 146 1.31 4.19 21.77
N GLU A 147 2.52 3.80 22.14
CA GLU A 147 2.76 3.06 23.40
C GLU A 147 2.32 3.87 24.63
N GLU A 148 2.69 5.16 24.69
CA GLU A 148 2.24 6.08 25.74
C GLU A 148 0.71 6.26 25.75
N LEU A 149 0.09 6.29 24.57
CA LEU A 149 -1.37 6.39 24.43
C LEU A 149 -2.07 5.12 24.95
N LEU A 150 -1.51 3.94 24.66
CA LEU A 150 -2.00 2.67 25.18
C LEU A 150 -1.79 2.54 26.70
N ALA A 151 -0.70 3.10 27.23
CA ALA A 151 -0.49 3.18 28.68
C ALA A 151 -1.54 4.09 29.35
N ALA A 152 -1.83 5.25 28.77
CA ALA A 152 -2.90 6.14 29.26
C ALA A 152 -4.28 5.46 29.20
N ARG A 153 -4.55 4.69 28.14
CA ARG A 153 -5.76 3.85 28.03
C ARG A 153 -5.85 2.85 29.19
N HIS A 154 -4.77 2.15 29.51
CA HIS A 154 -4.77 1.18 30.60
C HIS A 154 -5.17 1.81 31.95
N LEU A 155 -4.76 3.06 32.17
CA LEU A 155 -5.10 3.86 33.34
C LEU A 155 -6.46 4.57 33.25
N HIS A 156 -7.18 4.42 32.12
CA HIS A 156 -8.44 5.11 31.81
C HIS A 156 -8.31 6.65 31.88
N ASP A 157 -7.12 7.18 31.61
CA ASP A 157 -6.83 8.61 31.64
C ASP A 157 -7.22 9.27 30.30
N THR A 158 -8.50 9.60 30.16
CA THR A 158 -9.02 10.18 28.91
C THR A 158 -8.43 11.55 28.61
N VAL A 159 -8.01 12.31 29.62
CA VAL A 159 -7.36 13.62 29.41
C VAL A 159 -5.99 13.42 28.78
N ARG A 160 -5.19 12.52 29.33
CA ARG A 160 -3.87 12.17 28.79
C ARG A 160 -3.99 11.55 27.40
N MET A 161 -5.00 10.71 27.17
CA MET A 161 -5.26 10.15 25.84
C MET A 161 -5.56 11.24 24.80
N ALA A 162 -6.39 12.23 25.16
CA ALA A 162 -6.68 13.36 24.28
C ALA A 162 -5.41 14.18 24.00
N ASP A 163 -4.62 14.49 25.04
CA ASP A 163 -3.38 15.27 24.89
C ASP A 163 -2.38 14.57 23.95
N LEU A 164 -2.12 13.27 24.16
CA LEU A 164 -1.20 12.50 23.33
C LEU A 164 -1.68 12.42 21.87
N LEU A 165 -2.99 12.27 21.67
CA LEU A 165 -3.57 12.21 20.35
C LEU A 165 -3.45 13.56 19.62
N GLU A 166 -3.82 14.67 20.27
CA GLU A 166 -3.81 16.01 19.69
C GLU A 166 -2.39 16.54 19.43
N TYR A 167 -1.47 16.35 20.37
CA TYR A 167 -0.18 17.02 20.34
C TYR A 167 0.96 16.15 19.85
N GLU A 168 0.86 14.82 19.98
CA GLU A 168 1.95 13.93 19.60
C GLU A 168 1.65 13.09 18.36
N VAL A 169 0.48 12.44 18.29
CA VAL A 169 0.19 11.49 17.21
C VAL A 169 -0.34 12.18 15.94
N LEU A 170 -1.41 12.97 16.05
CA LEU A 170 -2.08 13.59 14.90
C LEU A 170 -1.19 14.54 14.08
N PRO A 171 -0.34 15.39 14.69
CA PRO A 171 0.53 16.27 13.92
C PRO A 171 1.54 15.52 13.06
N ARG A 172 1.97 14.32 13.50
CA ARG A 172 2.95 13.48 12.79
C ARG A 172 2.29 12.62 11.70
N ILE A 173 1.01 12.26 11.84
CA ILE A 173 0.21 11.62 10.79
C ILE A 173 -0.08 12.59 9.64
N SER A 174 -0.29 13.87 9.98
CA SER A 174 -0.71 14.89 9.01
C SER A 174 0.45 15.61 8.31
N ALA A 175 1.70 15.29 8.69
CA ALA A 175 2.92 15.83 8.09
C ALA A 175 3.29 15.09 6.79
#